data_AF-A0A952KN00-F1
#
_entry.id   AF-A0A952KN00-F1
#
_cell.length_a   1.000
_cell.length_b   1.000
_cell.length_c   1.000
_cell.angle_alpha   90.00
_cell.angle_beta   90.00
_cell.angle_gamma   90.00
#
_symmetry.space_group_name_H-M   'P 1'
#
loop_
_entity.id
_entity.type
_entity.pdbx_description
1 polymer ?
#
loop_
_entity_poly.entity_id
_entity_poly.type
_entity_poly.pdbx_seq_one_letter_code
_entity_poly.pdbx_strand_id
1 'polypeptide(L)'
;MDIADNKEFWLHLEHRISREFSASRDNSIRFLWVDGFVPGSIEPQLDRNRVLASAWVEGDRRMNYICRVTLLLDAVAAEAFRSNDWRKLVPAEDVHGWLSVDKAASHITVTYG
;
A
#
# COMPACT_ATOMS: atom_id res chain seq x y z
N MET A 1 -4.54 -12.11 15.44
CA MET A 1 -5.24 -11.60 14.25
C MET A 1 -4.19 -11.42 13.20
N ASP A 2 -4.32 -12.08 12.05
CA ASP A 2 -3.35 -11.92 10.96
C ASP A 2 -3.52 -10.52 10.34
N ILE A 3 -2.44 -9.96 9.80
CA ILE A 3 -2.51 -8.70 9.04
C ILE A 3 -3.51 -8.84 7.90
N ALA A 4 -3.63 -10.03 7.29
CA ALA A 4 -4.59 -10.30 6.22
C ALA A 4 -6.05 -10.01 6.61
N ASP A 5 -6.39 -10.22 7.88
CA ASP A 5 -7.74 -10.00 8.41
C ASP A 5 -7.95 -8.59 8.97
N ASN A 6 -6.89 -7.76 9.02
CA ASN A 6 -6.96 -6.44 9.61
C ASN A 6 -7.56 -5.39 8.66
N LYS A 7 -8.90 -5.36 8.61
CA LYS A 7 -9.67 -4.41 7.79
C LYS A 7 -9.36 -2.94 8.10
N GLU A 8 -9.14 -2.59 9.37
CA GLU A 8 -8.83 -1.22 9.77
C GLU A 8 -7.50 -0.77 9.16
N PHE A 9 -6.47 -1.61 9.26
CA PHE A 9 -5.16 -1.34 8.66
C PHE A 9 -5.25 -1.16 7.13
N TRP A 10 -5.87 -2.10 6.42
CA TRP A 10 -5.96 -2.03 4.96
C TRP A 10 -6.76 -0.83 4.47
N LEU A 11 -7.85 -0.49 5.16
CA LEU A 11 -8.65 0.69 4.85
C LEU A 11 -7.84 1.99 5.06
N HIS A 12 -7.06 2.07 6.14
CA HIS A 12 -6.20 3.24 6.37
C HIS A 12 -5.08 3.33 5.34
N LEU A 13 -4.46 2.21 4.97
CA LEU A 13 -3.42 2.18 3.95
C LEU A 13 -3.97 2.56 2.57
N GLU A 14 -5.15 2.06 2.19
CA GLU A 14 -5.88 2.44 0.99
C GLU A 14 -6.07 3.96 0.92
N HIS A 15 -6.70 4.54 1.94
CA HIS A 15 -6.90 5.99 2.00
C HIS A 15 -5.58 6.76 1.92
N ARG A 16 -4.53 6.24 2.57
CA ARG A 16 -3.23 6.89 2.59
C ARG A 16 -2.55 6.89 1.22
N ILE A 17 -2.64 5.79 0.47
CA ILE A 17 -2.14 5.68 -0.91
C ILE A 17 -2.94 6.61 -1.84
N SER A 18 -4.27 6.60 -1.76
CA SER A 18 -5.13 7.45 -2.58
C SER A 18 -4.87 8.95 -2.33
N ARG A 19 -4.62 9.35 -1.08
CA ARG A 19 -4.19 10.71 -0.75
C ARG A 19 -2.85 11.05 -1.39
N GLU A 20 -1.87 10.16 -1.30
CA GLU A 20 -0.54 10.39 -1.90
C GLU A 20 -0.63 10.53 -3.44
N PHE A 21 -1.48 9.73 -4.09
CA PHE A 21 -1.79 9.92 -5.51
C PHE A 21 -2.33 11.33 -5.78
N SER A 22 -3.42 11.73 -5.10
CA SER A 22 -4.03 13.06 -5.32
C SER A 22 -3.09 14.24 -5.07
N ALA A 23 -2.12 14.09 -4.17
CA ALA A 23 -1.10 15.09 -3.85
C ALA A 23 0.07 15.12 -4.86
N SER A 24 0.20 14.09 -5.70
CA SER A 24 1.27 14.00 -6.69
C SER A 24 1.19 15.12 -7.73
N ARG A 25 2.36 15.62 -8.13
CA ARG A 25 2.51 16.55 -9.26
C ARG A 25 2.49 15.83 -10.61
N ASP A 26 2.67 14.51 -10.62
CA ASP A 26 2.55 13.70 -11.83
C ASP A 26 1.08 13.40 -12.13
N ASN A 27 0.54 14.10 -13.13
CA ASN A 27 -0.82 13.90 -13.62
C ASN A 27 -1.08 12.46 -14.09
N SER A 28 -0.05 11.66 -14.39
CA SER A 28 -0.21 10.27 -14.80
C SER A 28 -0.73 9.37 -13.68
N ILE A 29 -0.46 9.72 -12.42
CA ILE A 29 -0.91 8.98 -11.23
C ILE A 29 -1.86 9.79 -10.34
N ARG A 30 -1.90 11.12 -10.52
CA ARG A 30 -2.67 12.02 -9.66
C ARG A 30 -4.16 11.68 -9.53
N PHE A 31 -4.72 11.14 -10.60
CA PHE A 31 -6.14 10.80 -10.69
C PHE A 31 -6.41 9.32 -10.43
N LEU A 32 -5.44 8.60 -9.86
CA LEU A 32 -5.63 7.23 -9.39
C LEU A 32 -6.15 7.24 -7.96
N TRP A 33 -6.88 6.19 -7.60
CA TRP A 33 -7.16 5.82 -6.22
C TRP A 33 -7.16 4.31 -6.06
N VAL A 34 -6.87 3.86 -4.84
CA VAL A 34 -7.07 2.47 -4.43
C VAL A 34 -8.50 2.35 -3.94
N ASP A 35 -9.21 1.32 -4.38
CA ASP A 35 -10.57 0.93 -3.98
C ASP A 35 -10.55 -0.46 -3.35
N GLY A 36 -9.82 -0.57 -2.24
CA GLY A 36 -9.65 -1.81 -1.50
C GLY A 36 -8.50 -2.72 -1.95
N PHE A 37 -8.05 -3.50 -0.98
CA PHE A 37 -7.11 -4.60 -1.17
C PHE A 37 -7.87 -5.91 -1.43
N VAL A 38 -7.34 -6.74 -2.33
CA VAL A 38 -7.94 -8.00 -2.73
C VAL A 38 -7.82 -9.03 -1.59
N PRO A 39 -8.93 -9.53 -1.03
CA PRO A 39 -8.88 -10.56 0.00
C PRO A 39 -8.15 -11.82 -0.48
N GLY A 40 -7.35 -12.44 0.39
CA GLY A 40 -6.61 -13.66 0.07
C GLY A 40 -5.36 -13.46 -0.80
N SER A 41 -5.07 -12.23 -1.25
CA SER A 41 -3.82 -11.91 -1.96
C SER A 41 -2.68 -11.49 -1.03
N ILE A 42 -2.96 -11.37 0.27
CA ILE A 42 -2.05 -10.83 1.26
C ILE A 42 -1.13 -11.94 1.74
N GLU A 43 0.16 -11.80 1.47
CA GLU A 43 1.20 -12.79 1.79
C GLU A 43 2.35 -12.13 2.55
N PRO A 44 2.45 -12.33 3.87
CA PRO A 44 3.61 -11.91 4.65
C PRO A 44 4.86 -12.71 4.28
N GLN A 45 5.96 -12.02 3.95
CA GLN A 45 7.29 -12.59 3.70
C GLN A 45 8.31 -11.93 4.64
N LEU A 46 8.18 -12.21 5.94
CA LEU A 46 8.95 -11.55 6.99
C LEU A 46 10.44 -11.86 6.95
N ASP A 47 10.84 -13.02 6.43
CA ASP A 47 12.24 -13.35 6.13
C ASP A 47 12.88 -12.36 5.15
N ARG A 48 12.06 -11.73 4.30
CA ARG A 48 12.45 -10.73 3.30
C ARG A 48 12.01 -9.32 3.68
N ASN A 49 11.55 -9.13 4.92
CA ASN A 49 10.97 -7.88 5.42
C ASN A 49 9.97 -7.26 4.45
N ARG A 50 9.04 -8.05 3.91
CA ARG A 50 8.02 -7.53 3.01
C ARG A 50 6.67 -8.19 3.17
N VAL A 51 5.62 -7.48 2.76
CA VAL A 51 4.27 -8.03 2.61
C VAL A 51 3.84 -7.83 1.17
N LEU A 52 3.39 -8.90 0.53
CA LEU A 52 2.83 -8.84 -0.81
C LEU A 52 1.30 -8.74 -0.69
N ALA A 53 0.70 -7.97 -1.58
CA ALA A 53 -0.75 -7.86 -1.70
C ALA A 53 -1.14 -7.54 -3.15
N SER A 54 -2.43 -7.58 -3.43
CA SER A 54 -3.02 -6.99 -4.62
C SER A 54 -4.09 -5.98 -4.23
N ALA A 55 -4.26 -4.93 -5.01
CA ALA A 55 -5.26 -3.90 -4.77
C ALA A 55 -6.00 -3.55 -6.06
N TRP A 56 -7.27 -3.17 -5.92
CA TRP A 56 -8.01 -2.56 -7.02
C TRP A 56 -7.58 -1.11 -7.14
N VAL A 57 -7.13 -0.73 -8.33
CA VAL A 57 -6.78 0.66 -8.64
C VAL A 57 -7.71 1.14 -9.74
N GLU A 58 -8.33 2.28 -9.48
CA GLU A 58 -9.21 2.97 -10.42
C GLU A 58 -8.56 4.28 -10.91
N GLY A 59 -9.08 4.82 -12.02
CA GLY A 59 -8.65 6.12 -12.52
C GLY A 59 -9.55 6.69 -13.62
N ASP A 60 -9.20 7.89 -14.08
CA ASP A 60 -10.01 8.78 -14.92
C ASP A 60 -10.61 8.19 -16.22
N ARG A 61 -10.10 7.06 -16.72
CA ARG A 61 -10.56 6.43 -17.98
C ARG A 61 -11.49 5.23 -17.78
N ARG A 62 -12.11 5.07 -16.61
CA ARG A 62 -13.02 3.94 -16.28
C ARG A 62 -12.39 2.55 -16.39
N MET A 63 -11.07 2.46 -16.25
CA MET A 63 -10.38 1.18 -16.29
C MET A 63 -9.92 0.83 -14.89
N ASN A 64 -10.65 -0.08 -14.26
CA ASN A 64 -10.27 -0.70 -13.00
C ASN A 64 -9.30 -1.82 -13.32
N TYR A 65 -8.18 -1.88 -12.62
CA TYR A 65 -7.19 -2.94 -12.80
C TYR A 65 -6.65 -3.41 -11.46
N ILE A 66 -6.22 -4.66 -11.42
CA ILE A 66 -5.52 -5.22 -10.26
C ILE A 66 -4.06 -4.79 -10.34
N CYS A 67 -3.60 -4.13 -9.30
CA CYS A 67 -2.21 -3.73 -9.11
C CYS A 67 -1.57 -4.61 -8.04
N ARG A 68 -0.36 -5.10 -8.30
CA ARG A 68 0.45 -5.72 -7.25
C ARG A 68 0.90 -4.63 -6.29
N VAL A 69 0.94 -4.95 -5.01
CA VAL A 69 1.43 -4.06 -3.96
C VAL A 69 2.52 -4.79 -3.18
N THR A 70 3.63 -4.09 -2.94
CA THR A 70 4.70 -4.59 -2.08
C THR A 70 4.96 -3.57 -0.99
N LEU A 71 4.81 -4.00 0.25
CA LEU A 71 5.18 -3.27 1.45
C LEU A 71 6.61 -3.70 1.82
N LEU A 72 7.58 -2.81 1.70
CA LEU A 72 8.97 -3.02 2.05
C LEU A 72 9.22 -2.48 3.46
N LEU A 73 9.25 -3.39 4.43
CA LEU A 73 9.38 -3.08 5.85
C LEU A 73 10.85 -2.79 6.16
N ASP A 74 11.12 -1.66 6.78
CA ASP A 74 12.40 -1.41 7.44
C ASP A 74 12.46 -2.19 8.78
N ALA A 75 13.53 -2.02 9.55
CA ALA A 75 13.67 -2.72 10.81
C ALA A 75 12.56 -2.37 11.82
N VAL A 76 12.12 -1.10 11.84
CA VAL A 76 11.09 -0.63 12.77
C VAL A 76 9.72 -1.16 12.36
N ALA A 77 9.35 -1.06 11.08
CA ALA A 77 8.11 -1.61 10.56
C ALA A 77 8.07 -3.15 10.68
N ALA A 78 9.18 -3.85 10.45
CA ALA A 78 9.23 -5.29 10.63
C ALA A 78 8.98 -5.69 12.11
N GLU A 79 9.43 -4.90 13.07
CA GLU A 79 9.13 -5.14 14.48
C GLU A 79 7.68 -4.83 14.83
N ALA A 80 7.16 -3.69 14.36
CA ALA A 80 5.74 -3.35 14.53
C ALA A 80 4.83 -4.44 13.93
N PHE A 81 5.23 -5.02 12.79
CA PHE A 81 4.55 -6.17 12.21
C PHE A 81 4.55 -7.36 13.18
N ARG A 82 5.72 -7.78 13.68
CA ARG A 82 5.86 -8.92 14.59
C ARG A 82 5.08 -8.74 15.90
N SER A 83 4.97 -7.51 16.38
CA SER A 83 4.21 -7.17 17.59
C SER A 83 2.72 -6.94 17.35
N ASN A 84 2.22 -7.11 16.12
CA ASN A 84 0.86 -6.78 15.70
C ASN A 84 0.46 -5.31 15.92
N ASP A 85 1.42 -4.39 15.90
CA ASP A 85 1.20 -2.93 16.01
C ASP A 85 0.96 -2.32 14.62
N TRP A 86 -0.13 -2.75 13.98
CA TRP A 86 -0.45 -2.44 12.60
C TRP A 86 -0.63 -0.95 12.31
N ARG A 87 -0.96 -0.15 13.33
CA ARG A 87 -1.12 1.30 13.20
C ARG A 87 0.19 1.98 12.84
N LYS A 88 1.33 1.45 13.32
CA LYS A 88 2.67 1.94 12.96
C LYS A 88 3.08 1.56 11.55
N LEU A 89 2.34 0.67 10.89
CA LEU A 89 2.53 0.32 9.49
C LEU A 89 1.73 1.22 8.54
N VAL A 90 1.04 2.25 9.01
CA VAL A 90 0.45 3.26 8.11
C VAL A 90 1.42 4.44 8.05
N PRO A 91 1.95 4.82 6.87
CA PRO A 91 2.80 5.99 6.74
C PRO A 91 2.12 7.23 7.31
N ALA A 92 2.86 8.01 8.11
CA ALA A 92 2.34 9.23 8.72
C ALA A 92 1.83 10.23 7.67
N GLU A 93 0.86 11.08 8.05
CA GLU A 93 0.21 11.99 7.12
C GLU A 93 1.15 13.06 6.54
N ASP A 94 2.21 13.42 7.26
CA ASP A 94 3.20 14.44 6.90
C ASP A 94 4.43 13.89 6.16
N VAL A 95 4.55 12.57 6.03
CA VAL A 95 5.66 11.91 5.33
C VAL A 95 5.27 11.66 3.87
N HIS A 96 6.11 12.06 2.93
CA HIS A 96 5.89 11.86 1.48
C HIS A 96 7.04 11.07 0.86
N GLY A 97 6.86 10.58 -0.37
CA GLY A 97 7.90 9.87 -1.12
C GLY A 97 8.13 8.42 -0.67
N TRP A 98 7.28 7.91 0.22
CA TRP A 98 7.23 6.50 0.63
C TRP A 98 6.53 5.60 -0.40
N LEU A 99 5.91 6.20 -1.42
CA LEU A 99 5.11 5.51 -2.44
C LEU A 99 5.78 5.62 -3.81
N SER A 100 5.98 4.48 -4.47
CA SER A 100 6.43 4.39 -5.86
C SER A 100 5.39 3.64 -6.70
N VAL A 101 5.18 4.09 -7.93
CA VAL A 101 4.18 3.52 -8.86
C VAL A 101 4.84 3.21 -10.19
N ASP A 102 4.79 1.95 -10.59
CA ASP A 102 5.09 1.50 -11.95
C ASP A 102 3.79 1.11 -12.65
N LYS A 103 3.30 2.00 -13.50
CA LYS A 103 2.06 1.78 -14.26
C LYS A 103 2.22 0.74 -15.36
N ALA A 104 3.41 0.58 -15.92
CA ALA A 104 3.64 -0.40 -16.98
C ALA A 104 3.63 -1.82 -16.42
N ALA A 105 4.18 -1.99 -15.21
CA ALA A 105 4.18 -3.25 -14.48
C ALA A 105 2.90 -3.49 -13.64
N SER A 106 2.00 -2.50 -13.53
CA SER A 106 0.89 -2.50 -12.59
C SER A 106 1.35 -2.86 -11.17
N HIS A 107 2.32 -2.11 -10.67
CA HIS A 107 2.96 -2.37 -9.37
C HIS A 107 3.10 -1.08 -8.54
N ILE A 108 2.64 -1.15 -7.31
CA ILE A 108 2.85 -0.14 -6.26
C ILE A 108 3.84 -0.67 -5.24
N THR A 109 4.83 0.15 -4.87
CA THR A 109 5.73 -0.14 -3.76
C THR A 109 5.52 0.88 -2.66
N VAL A 110 5.30 0.39 -1.44
CA VAL A 110 5.21 1.15 -0.20
C VAL A 110 6.50 0.89 0.58
N THR A 111 7.28 1.92 0.84
CA THR A 111 8.56 1.82 1.54
C THR A 111 8.45 2.48 2.90
N TYR A 112 8.76 1.72 3.94
CA TYR A 112 8.92 2.27 5.29
C TYR A 112 10.36 2.75 5.47
N GLY A 113 10.55 3.86 6.18
CA GLY A 113 11.84 4.50 6.41
C GLY A 113 11.98 5.02 7.82
#